data_AF-A0A1M6SYI8-F1
#
_entry.id   AF-A0A1M6SYI8-F1
#
_cell.length_a   1.000
_cell.length_b   1.000
_cell.length_c   1.000
_cell.angle_alpha   90.00
_cell.angle_beta   90.00
_cell.angle_gamma   90.00
#
_symmetry.space_group_name_H-M   'P 1'
#
loop_
_entity.id
_entity.type
_entity.pdbx_description
1 polymer ?
#
loop_
_entity_poly.entity_id
_entity_poly.type
_entity_poly.pdbx_seq_one_letter_code
_entity_poly.pdbx_strand_id
1 'polypeptide(L)'
;MRRIALLTAVLIVVLAFVRVGLGEDGIFKFENGIWYLDIDDNGIKDVVICGEYFTPWGGNIYKACSFYLRTKEGKLFYIPIPAEGNKGSEVSVYTYSKVGGCGSRINKEEITNLSSFRLIKLNSGVYLILAKKDCKSIEKMINNKCPFNVVIFKYDQEDKTFLKYKTYELNKPYCDSEEVFKNENKILKLLDGGR
;
A
#
# COMPACT_ATOMS: atom_id res chain seq x y z
N MET A 1 5.03 -52.87 25.09
CA MET A 1 6.17 -51.95 24.91
C MET A 1 6.03 -51.25 23.56
N ARG A 2 6.01 -49.91 23.62
CA ARG A 2 6.00 -48.88 22.57
C ARG A 2 6.48 -49.27 21.16
N ARG A 3 5.73 -48.88 20.13
CA ARG A 3 6.09 -47.80 19.18
C ARG A 3 4.90 -47.49 18.25
N ILE A 4 4.20 -46.40 18.56
CA ILE A 4 3.29 -45.71 17.64
C ILE A 4 4.20 -44.83 16.78
N ALA A 5 4.35 -45.17 15.50
CA ALA A 5 5.07 -44.34 14.55
C ALA A 5 4.11 -43.31 13.97
N LEU A 6 4.30 -42.06 14.39
CA LEU A 6 3.90 -40.85 13.69
C LEU A 6 4.24 -40.98 12.19
N LEU A 7 3.25 -40.79 11.33
CA LEU A 7 3.47 -40.15 10.03
C LEU A 7 2.29 -39.23 9.77
N THR A 8 2.38 -38.08 10.42
CA THR A 8 1.61 -36.87 10.19
C THR A 8 1.74 -36.52 8.71
N ALA A 9 0.65 -36.69 7.96
CA ALA A 9 0.57 -36.23 6.59
C ALA A 9 0.79 -34.72 6.56
N VAL A 10 1.72 -34.31 5.72
CA VAL A 10 2.20 -32.95 5.49
C VAL A 10 1.03 -32.10 4.99
N LEU A 11 0.39 -31.38 5.91
CA LEU A 11 -0.42 -30.22 5.57
C LEU A 11 0.56 -29.06 5.34
N ILE A 12 0.84 -28.74 4.08
CA ILE A 12 1.52 -27.50 3.71
C ILE A 12 0.56 -26.37 4.10
N VAL A 13 0.69 -25.90 5.34
CA VAL A 13 0.09 -24.65 5.78
C VAL A 13 0.84 -23.56 5.05
N VAL A 14 0.27 -23.06 3.96
CA VAL A 14 0.59 -21.71 3.48
C VAL A 14 0.19 -20.79 4.65
N LEU A 15 1.18 -20.39 5.44
CA LEU A 15 1.05 -19.40 6.51
C LEU A 15 0.71 -18.05 5.85
N ALA A 16 -0.53 -17.90 5.41
CA ALA A 16 -1.12 -16.58 5.22
C ALA A 16 -1.20 -15.98 6.63
N PHE A 17 -0.34 -15.00 6.91
CA PHE A 17 -0.43 -14.21 8.13
C PHE A 17 -1.75 -13.44 8.10
N VAL A 18 -2.80 -14.00 8.70
CA VAL A 18 -4.08 -13.32 8.90
C VAL A 18 -3.87 -12.24 9.95
N ARG A 19 -3.83 -10.98 9.52
CA ARG A 19 -3.82 -9.81 10.42
C ARG A 19 -5.21 -9.18 10.43
N VAL A 20 -5.81 -9.13 11.62
CA VAL A 20 -7.14 -8.55 11.85
C VAL A 20 -6.98 -7.12 12.35
N GLY A 21 -7.41 -6.15 11.55
CA GLY A 21 -7.67 -4.80 12.03
C GLY A 21 -9.09 -4.75 12.58
N LEU A 22 -9.24 -4.74 13.91
CA LEU A 22 -10.44 -4.17 14.54
C LEU A 22 -10.52 -2.74 13.99
N GLY A 23 -11.55 -2.35 13.23
CA GLY A 23 -12.60 -1.43 13.73
C GLY A 23 -12.09 -0.01 14.10
N GLU A 24 -10.79 0.19 14.18
CA GLU A 24 -10.10 1.25 14.89
C GLU A 24 -9.44 2.20 13.88
N ASP A 25 -9.41 3.47 14.26
CA ASP A 25 -8.60 4.47 13.59
C ASP A 25 -7.14 4.01 13.55
N GLY A 26 -6.49 4.19 12.40
CA GLY A 26 -5.14 3.69 12.24
C GLY A 26 -4.55 3.95 10.87
N ILE A 27 -3.21 3.84 10.82
CA ILE A 27 -2.42 3.89 9.59
C ILE A 27 -1.96 2.48 9.26
N PHE A 28 -2.49 1.93 8.19
CA PHE A 28 -2.25 0.55 7.77
C PHE A 28 -1.16 0.47 6.71
N LYS A 29 -0.09 -0.26 7.05
CA LYS A 29 0.93 -0.73 6.12
C LYS A 29 0.68 -2.22 5.86
N PHE A 30 0.28 -2.54 4.64
CA PHE A 30 0.05 -3.93 4.25
C PHE A 30 1.36 -4.60 3.86
N GLU A 31 1.51 -5.87 4.22
CA GLU A 31 2.56 -6.80 3.77
C GLU A 31 1.90 -7.87 2.90
N ASN A 32 2.69 -8.76 2.29
CA ASN A 32 2.14 -9.84 1.46
C ASN A 32 1.16 -10.71 2.26
N GLY A 33 0.03 -11.04 1.65
CA GLY A 33 -1.01 -11.86 2.27
C GLY A 33 -2.39 -11.23 2.21
N ILE A 34 -3.27 -11.73 3.09
CA ILE A 34 -4.68 -11.34 3.17
C ILE A 34 -4.89 -10.63 4.51
N TRP A 35 -5.50 -9.45 4.42
CA TRP A 35 -5.79 -8.58 5.55
C TRP A 35 -7.29 -8.37 5.68
N TYR A 36 -7.74 -8.28 6.92
CA TYR A 36 -9.15 -8.10 7.25
C TYR A 36 -9.35 -6.77 7.96
N LEU A 37 -10.08 -5.86 7.33
CA LEU A 37 -10.33 -4.51 7.82
C LEU A 37 -11.79 -4.16 7.51
N ASP A 38 -12.46 -3.45 8.40
CA ASP A 38 -13.79 -2.90 8.11
C ASP A 38 -13.58 -1.53 7.42
N ILE A 39 -13.68 -1.47 6.10
CA ILE A 39 -13.39 -0.28 5.28
C ILE A 39 -14.62 0.61 5.20
N ASP A 40 -15.81 0.01 5.08
CA ASP A 40 -17.05 0.77 4.92
C ASP A 40 -17.82 1.01 6.24
N ASP A 41 -17.25 0.64 7.39
CA ASP A 41 -17.83 0.83 8.72
C ASP A 41 -19.18 0.12 8.92
N ASN A 42 -19.43 -0.96 8.18
CA ASN A 42 -20.67 -1.72 8.27
C ASN A 42 -20.64 -2.83 9.35
N GLY A 43 -19.52 -2.97 10.08
CA GLY A 43 -19.30 -3.99 11.11
C GLY A 43 -18.81 -5.34 10.57
N ILE A 44 -18.62 -5.49 9.27
CA ILE A 44 -18.13 -6.70 8.59
C ILE A 44 -16.70 -6.43 8.14
N LYS A 45 -15.83 -7.45 8.28
CA LYS A 45 -14.45 -7.34 7.79
C LYS A 45 -14.38 -7.55 6.29
N ASP A 46 -13.99 -6.50 5.59
CA ASP A 46 -13.58 -6.47 4.21
C ASP A 46 -12.20 -7.11 4.03
N VAL A 47 -11.81 -7.32 2.78
CA VAL A 47 -10.60 -8.06 2.43
C VAL A 47 -9.65 -7.15 1.65
N VAL A 48 -8.39 -7.10 2.07
CA VAL A 48 -7.28 -6.52 1.30
C VAL A 48 -6.29 -7.62 0.98
N ILE A 49 -5.99 -7.81 -0.30
CA ILE A 49 -5.04 -8.83 -0.77
C ILE A 49 -3.83 -8.12 -1.34
N CYS A 50 -2.65 -8.43 -0.82
CA CYS A 50 -1.39 -7.86 -1.25
C CYS A 50 -0.41 -8.95 -1.68
N GLY A 51 0.29 -8.69 -2.78
CA GLY A 51 1.34 -9.58 -3.27
C GLY A 51 2.49 -8.81 -3.91
N GLU A 52 3.71 -9.23 -3.61
CA GLU A 52 4.92 -8.79 -4.28
C GLU A 52 5.29 -9.74 -5.42
N TYR A 53 5.75 -9.18 -6.53
CA TYR A 53 6.22 -9.94 -7.68
C TYR A 53 7.42 -9.26 -8.33
N PHE A 54 8.26 -10.08 -8.95
CA PHE A 54 9.44 -9.64 -9.68
C PHE A 54 9.13 -9.66 -11.17
N THR A 55 9.57 -8.64 -11.89
CA THR A 55 9.49 -8.66 -13.36
C THR A 55 10.68 -9.44 -13.95
N PRO A 56 10.52 -10.06 -15.13
CA PRO A 56 11.55 -10.91 -15.75
C PRO A 56 12.88 -10.21 -16.01
N TRP A 57 12.90 -8.88 -16.04
CA TRP A 57 14.08 -8.07 -16.34
C TRP A 57 14.93 -7.71 -15.11
N GLY A 58 14.58 -8.24 -13.93
CA GLY A 58 15.35 -8.10 -12.70
C GLY A 58 15.37 -6.68 -12.13
N GLY A 59 15.84 -6.55 -10.89
CA GLY A 59 16.16 -5.26 -10.26
C GLY A 59 14.99 -4.46 -9.66
N ASN A 60 13.74 -4.77 -9.99
CA ASN A 60 12.55 -4.13 -9.41
C ASN A 60 11.64 -5.14 -8.70
N ILE A 61 11.12 -4.73 -7.54
CA ILE A 61 10.10 -5.44 -6.77
C ILE A 61 8.81 -4.64 -6.91
N TYR A 62 7.79 -5.26 -7.47
CA TYR A 62 6.46 -4.66 -7.56
C TYR A 62 5.60 -5.22 -6.45
N LYS A 63 4.65 -4.41 -5.99
CA LYS A 63 3.61 -4.83 -5.07
C LYS A 63 2.28 -4.35 -5.59
N ALA A 64 1.33 -5.26 -5.65
CA ALA A 64 -0.06 -4.98 -5.96
C ALA A 64 -0.90 -5.25 -4.72
N CYS A 65 -1.81 -4.33 -4.39
CA CYS A 65 -2.80 -4.52 -3.35
C CYS A 65 -4.20 -4.19 -3.86
N SER A 66 -5.13 -5.15 -3.75
CA SER A 66 -6.53 -5.02 -4.17
C SER A 66 -7.44 -5.01 -2.94
N PHE A 67 -8.55 -4.30 -3.03
CA PHE A 67 -9.48 -4.07 -1.91
C PHE A 67 -10.86 -4.60 -2.28
N TYR A 68 -11.53 -5.27 -1.34
CA TYR A 68 -12.81 -5.92 -1.58
C TYR A 68 -13.77 -5.73 -0.42
N LEU A 69 -14.96 -5.18 -0.68
CA LEU A 69 -16.05 -5.17 0.29
C LEU A 69 -16.62 -6.56 0.47
N ARG A 70 -16.97 -6.91 1.70
CA ARG A 70 -17.59 -8.18 2.06
C ARG A 70 -19.04 -8.00 2.49
N THR A 71 -19.96 -8.74 1.88
CA THR A 71 -21.36 -8.73 2.31
C THR A 71 -21.61 -9.68 3.47
N LYS A 72 -22.79 -9.57 4.10
CA LYS A 72 -23.24 -10.48 5.18
C LYS A 72 -23.27 -11.94 4.72
N GLU A 73 -23.55 -12.17 3.45
CA GLU A 73 -23.56 -13.51 2.83
C GLU A 73 -22.16 -14.00 2.45
N GLY A 74 -21.12 -13.18 2.69
CA GLY A 74 -19.72 -13.53 2.40
C GLY A 74 -19.28 -13.30 0.95
N LYS A 75 -20.07 -12.60 0.13
CA LYS A 75 -19.67 -12.22 -1.23
C LYS A 75 -18.66 -11.09 -1.20
N LEU A 76 -17.73 -11.09 -2.16
CA LEU A 76 -16.69 -10.07 -2.30
C LEU A 76 -16.94 -9.20 -3.54
N PHE A 77 -16.84 -7.88 -3.37
CA PHE A 77 -16.96 -6.89 -4.43
C PHE A 77 -15.71 -6.02 -4.45
N TYR A 78 -15.07 -5.86 -5.61
CA TYR A 78 -13.89 -5.00 -5.70
C TYR A 78 -14.24 -3.54 -5.37
N ILE A 79 -13.34 -2.85 -4.67
CA ILE A 79 -13.41 -1.41 -4.47
C ILE A 79 -12.59 -0.77 -5.59
N PRO A 80 -13.20 -0.05 -6.54
CA PRO A 80 -12.47 0.60 -7.61
C PRO A 80 -11.57 1.72 -7.07
N ILE A 81 -10.46 1.96 -7.77
CA ILE A 81 -9.51 3.04 -7.49
C ILE A 81 -9.30 3.80 -8.81
N PRO A 82 -9.42 5.14 -8.85
CA PRO A 82 -9.26 5.88 -10.09
C PRO A 82 -7.84 5.70 -10.65
N ALA A 83 -7.76 5.30 -11.93
CA ALA A 83 -6.50 5.14 -12.63
C ALA A 83 -5.81 6.50 -12.84
N GLU A 84 -4.48 6.49 -12.96
CA GLU A 84 -3.76 7.74 -13.27
C GLU A 84 -4.17 8.31 -14.63
N GLY A 85 -4.35 9.63 -14.67
CA GLY A 85 -4.70 10.36 -15.89
C GLY A 85 -6.15 10.17 -16.35
N ASN A 86 -7.07 9.86 -15.43
CA ASN A 86 -8.50 9.65 -15.73
C ASN A 86 -8.77 8.51 -16.72
N LYS A 87 -7.89 7.50 -16.77
CA LYS A 87 -7.99 6.37 -17.71
C LYS A 87 -8.95 5.27 -17.25
N GLY A 88 -9.99 5.63 -16.50
CA GLY A 88 -10.92 4.69 -15.88
C GLY A 88 -10.54 4.32 -14.45
N SER A 89 -10.81 3.08 -14.05
CA SER A 89 -10.59 2.58 -12.69
C SER A 89 -9.71 1.33 -12.70
N GLU A 90 -8.83 1.24 -11.71
CA GLU A 90 -8.05 0.06 -11.38
C GLU A 90 -8.67 -0.68 -10.20
N VAL A 91 -8.36 -1.97 -10.10
CA VAL A 91 -8.75 -2.83 -8.97
C VAL A 91 -7.64 -2.97 -7.93
N SER A 92 -6.45 -2.43 -8.22
CA SER A 92 -5.25 -2.60 -7.43
C SER A 92 -4.44 -1.31 -7.36
N VAL A 93 -3.80 -1.06 -6.23
CA VAL A 93 -2.70 -0.09 -6.13
C VAL A 93 -1.41 -0.79 -6.42
N TYR A 94 -0.63 -0.23 -7.34
CA TYR A 94 0.71 -0.70 -7.64
C TYR A 94 1.76 0.19 -7.01
N THR A 95 2.67 -0.42 -6.26
CA THR A 95 3.92 0.22 -5.83
C THR A 95 5.12 -0.54 -6.37
N TYR A 96 6.25 0.15 -6.42
CA TYR A 96 7.47 -0.37 -7.01
C TYR A 96 8.68 0.10 -6.20
N SER A 97 9.61 -0.83 -6.03
CA SER A 97 10.87 -0.64 -5.33
C SER A 97 11.99 -1.14 -6.22
N LYS A 98 13.17 -0.57 -6.06
CA LYS A 98 14.38 -0.98 -6.80
C LYS A 98 15.44 -1.52 -5.86
N VAL A 99 16.28 -2.39 -6.39
CA VAL A 99 17.53 -2.78 -5.73
C VAL A 99 18.58 -1.68 -5.97
N GLY A 100 19.12 -1.12 -4.90
CA GLY A 100 20.08 0.00 -4.88
C GLY A 100 19.59 1.21 -4.09
N GLY A 101 20.43 1.69 -3.15
CA GLY A 101 20.15 2.81 -2.23
C GLY A 101 20.41 4.21 -2.78
N CYS A 102 20.17 5.25 -1.96
CA CYS A 102 20.62 6.64 -2.25
C CYS A 102 22.04 6.96 -1.78
N GLY A 103 22.76 5.98 -1.23
CA GLY A 103 24.14 6.16 -0.82
C GLY A 103 25.10 6.13 -2.01
N SER A 104 26.23 6.81 -1.87
CA SER A 104 27.42 6.68 -2.73
C SER A 104 28.11 5.30 -2.63
N ARG A 105 27.60 4.40 -1.79
CA ARG A 105 28.12 3.04 -1.60
C ARG A 105 27.29 2.06 -2.42
N ILE A 106 27.75 1.81 -3.64
CA ILE A 106 27.21 0.82 -4.59
C ILE A 106 27.15 -0.60 -3.97
N ASN A 107 27.95 -0.85 -2.93
CA ASN A 107 28.18 -2.18 -2.36
C ASN A 107 27.21 -2.58 -1.24
N LYS A 108 26.20 -1.77 -0.92
CA LYS A 108 25.18 -2.14 0.07
C LYS A 108 23.88 -2.43 -0.67
N GLU A 109 23.47 -3.70 -0.64
CA GLU A 109 22.15 -4.12 -1.14
C GLU A 109 21.07 -3.43 -0.28
N GLU A 110 20.56 -2.30 -0.77
CA GLU A 110 19.48 -1.55 -0.14
C GLU A 110 18.29 -1.54 -1.10
N ILE A 111 17.11 -1.96 -0.62
CA ILE A 111 15.87 -1.80 -1.38
C ILE A 111 15.36 -0.39 -1.15
N THR A 112 15.25 0.40 -2.23
CA THR A 112 14.65 1.74 -2.18
C THR A 112 13.24 1.68 -2.73
N ASN A 113 12.26 2.10 -1.94
CA ASN A 113 10.89 2.25 -2.40
C ASN A 113 10.77 3.53 -3.24
N LEU A 114 10.38 3.36 -4.50
CA LEU A 114 10.14 4.47 -5.42
C LEU A 114 8.67 4.89 -5.38
N SER A 115 7.81 4.00 -4.92
CA SER A 115 6.48 4.35 -4.46
C SER A 115 6.07 3.49 -3.28
N SER A 116 5.20 4.06 -2.46
CA SER A 116 4.61 3.41 -1.29
C SER A 116 3.20 3.92 -1.12
N PHE A 117 2.34 3.13 -0.48
CA PHE A 117 1.02 3.59 -0.10
C PHE A 117 0.71 3.28 1.37
N ARG A 118 -0.29 3.98 1.90
CA ARG A 118 -0.92 3.71 3.19
C ARG A 118 -2.43 3.82 3.05
N LEU A 119 -3.13 2.93 3.72
CA LEU A 119 -4.55 3.12 4.00
C LEU A 119 -4.66 3.72 5.40
N ILE A 120 -5.49 4.72 5.57
CA ILE A 120 -5.67 5.45 6.81
C ILE A 120 -7.15 5.49 7.11
N LYS A 121 -7.52 4.96 8.26
CA LYS A 121 -8.87 5.06 8.78
C LYS A 121 -8.89 6.07 9.91
N LEU A 122 -9.77 7.05 9.81
CA LEU A 122 -10.03 8.06 10.83
C LEU A 122 -11.55 8.16 10.99
N ASN A 123 -12.00 8.75 12.09
CA ASN A 123 -13.41 9.15 12.26
C ASN A 123 -13.97 10.02 11.10
N SER A 124 -13.10 10.74 10.37
CA SER A 124 -13.48 11.57 9.22
C SER A 124 -13.63 10.80 7.89
N GLY A 125 -13.24 9.53 7.87
CA GLY A 125 -13.36 8.61 6.75
C GLY A 125 -12.11 7.76 6.51
N VAL A 126 -12.16 6.96 5.44
CA VAL A 126 -11.05 6.12 4.99
C VAL A 126 -10.34 6.76 3.81
N TYR A 127 -9.02 6.81 3.90
CA TYR A 127 -8.14 7.47 2.94
C TYR A 127 -7.07 6.50 2.44
N LEU A 128 -6.85 6.50 1.14
CA LEU A 128 -5.74 5.80 0.51
C LEU A 128 -4.73 6.85 0.03
N ILE A 129 -3.53 6.83 0.59
CA ILE A 129 -2.47 7.77 0.25
C ILE A 129 -1.38 7.04 -0.51
N LEU A 130 -1.07 7.51 -1.71
CA LEU A 130 -0.06 6.97 -2.61
C LEU A 130 1.03 8.02 -2.83
N ALA A 131 2.26 7.71 -2.42
CA ALA A 131 3.43 8.53 -2.69
C ALA A 131 4.25 7.89 -3.81
N LYS A 132 4.51 8.66 -4.88
CA LYS A 132 5.30 8.23 -6.04
C LYS A 132 6.44 9.21 -6.28
N LYS A 133 7.62 8.67 -6.54
CA LYS A 133 8.80 9.46 -6.86
C LYS A 133 8.60 10.15 -8.22
N ASP A 134 8.86 11.45 -8.29
CA ASP A 134 8.76 12.24 -9.52
C ASP A 134 10.14 12.79 -9.91
N CYS A 135 10.96 11.97 -10.56
CA CYS A 135 12.28 12.37 -11.06
C CYS A 135 12.19 12.76 -12.54
N LYS A 136 11.76 14.00 -12.85
CA LYS A 136 11.68 14.50 -14.23
C LYS A 136 13.04 14.71 -14.94
N SER A 137 14.18 14.52 -14.26
CA SER A 137 15.52 14.75 -14.82
C SER A 137 16.49 13.62 -14.49
N ILE A 138 17.30 13.24 -15.49
CA ILE A 138 18.37 12.23 -15.43
C ILE A 138 19.42 12.59 -14.36
N GLU A 139 19.77 13.87 -14.18
CA GLU A 139 20.73 14.29 -13.14
C GLU A 139 20.23 14.03 -11.71
N LYS A 140 18.90 14.12 -11.49
CA LYS A 140 18.28 13.81 -10.19
C LYS A 140 18.19 12.30 -9.93
N MET A 141 18.22 11.48 -10.98
CA MET A 141 18.36 10.02 -10.85
C MET A 141 19.75 9.64 -10.32
N ILE A 142 20.80 10.41 -10.64
CA ILE A 142 22.19 10.12 -10.21
C ILE A 142 22.36 10.28 -8.69
N ASN A 143 21.76 11.32 -8.10
CA ASN A 143 21.79 11.52 -6.64
C ASN A 143 20.70 10.74 -5.89
N ASN A 144 19.84 10.02 -6.62
CA ASN A 144 18.70 9.24 -6.14
C ASN A 144 17.73 9.97 -5.18
N LYS A 145 17.84 11.28 -4.97
CA LYS A 145 16.90 12.08 -4.17
C LYS A 145 16.02 12.90 -5.10
N CYS A 146 14.71 12.71 -5.01
CA CYS A 146 13.73 13.38 -5.87
C CYS A 146 12.54 13.88 -5.06
N PRO A 147 11.82 14.90 -5.57
CA PRO A 147 10.50 15.21 -5.05
C PRO A 147 9.56 14.02 -5.24
N PHE A 148 8.51 14.00 -4.43
CA PHE A 148 7.46 12.97 -4.49
C PHE A 148 6.12 13.63 -4.78
N ASN A 149 5.35 13.00 -5.66
CA ASN A 149 3.95 13.31 -5.85
C ASN A 149 3.13 12.42 -4.92
N VAL A 150 2.28 13.03 -4.10
CA VAL A 150 1.39 12.35 -3.17
C VAL A 150 -0.05 12.53 -3.65
N VAL A 151 -0.70 11.43 -4.01
CA VAL A 151 -2.12 11.40 -4.36
C VAL A 151 -2.89 10.82 -3.18
N ILE A 152 -3.95 11.53 -2.78
CA ILE A 152 -4.85 11.10 -1.71
C ILE A 152 -6.19 10.77 -2.35
N PHE A 153 -6.68 9.57 -2.09
CA PHE A 153 -8.03 9.16 -2.40
C PHE A 153 -8.83 9.05 -1.10
N LYS A 154 -10.12 9.41 -1.15
CA LYS A 154 -11.08 9.20 -0.07
C LYS A 154 -12.06 8.13 -0.50
N TYR A 155 -12.36 7.18 0.38
CA TYR A 155 -13.40 6.19 0.14
C TYR A 155 -14.77 6.87 0.20
N ASP A 156 -15.58 6.59 -0.81
CA ASP A 156 -16.97 7.04 -0.91
C ASP A 156 -17.92 5.88 -0.59
N GLN A 157 -18.80 6.11 0.37
CA GLN A 157 -19.73 5.11 0.90
C GLN A 157 -20.89 4.81 -0.04
N GLU A 158 -21.33 5.82 -0.80
CA GLU A 158 -22.48 5.71 -1.69
C GLU A 158 -22.08 4.97 -2.96
N ASP A 159 -20.98 5.39 -3.58
CA ASP A 159 -20.44 4.84 -4.81
C ASP A 159 -19.56 3.59 -4.58
N LYS A 160 -19.22 3.29 -3.32
CA LYS A 160 -18.38 2.13 -2.91
C LYS A 160 -17.05 2.08 -3.65
N THR A 161 -16.43 3.25 -3.82
CA THR A 161 -15.20 3.44 -4.59
C THR A 161 -14.28 4.43 -3.90
N PHE A 162 -12.99 4.32 -4.16
CA PHE A 162 -12.09 5.44 -3.87
C PHE A 162 -12.30 6.55 -4.89
N LEU A 163 -12.33 7.80 -4.43
CA LEU A 163 -12.37 9.00 -5.27
C LEU A 163 -11.13 9.84 -5.00
N LYS A 164 -10.58 10.45 -6.05
CA LYS A 164 -9.42 11.34 -5.90
C LYS A 164 -9.82 12.54 -5.06
N TYR A 165 -9.16 12.72 -3.91
CA TYR A 165 -9.43 13.79 -2.97
C TYR A 165 -8.46 14.97 -3.17
N LYS A 166 -7.15 14.72 -3.12
CA LYS A 166 -6.11 15.76 -3.24
C LYS A 166 -4.85 15.24 -3.91
N THR A 167 -4.00 16.16 -4.36
CA THR A 167 -2.66 15.86 -4.86
C THR A 167 -1.68 16.91 -4.36
N TYR A 168 -0.51 16.47 -3.91
CA TYR A 168 0.55 17.31 -3.38
C TYR A 168 1.88 17.00 -4.05
N GLU A 169 2.62 18.03 -4.44
CA GLU A 169 4.02 17.88 -4.84
C GLU A 169 4.91 18.23 -3.64
N LEU A 170 5.63 17.24 -3.13
CA LEU A 170 6.59 17.43 -2.05
C LEU A 170 7.92 17.87 -2.65
N ASN A 171 8.17 19.18 -2.65
CA ASN A 171 9.41 19.79 -3.18
C ASN A 171 10.67 19.37 -2.42
N LYS A 172 10.53 18.91 -1.16
CA LYS A 172 11.65 18.35 -0.40
C LYS A 172 12.09 17.04 -1.06
N PRO A 173 13.38 16.88 -1.39
CA PRO A 173 13.85 15.66 -2.03
C PRO A 173 13.99 14.53 -0.99
N TYR A 174 13.39 13.37 -1.28
CA TYR A 174 13.49 12.15 -0.48
C TYR A 174 14.20 11.05 -1.25
N CYS A 175 14.79 10.10 -0.52
CA CYS A 175 15.36 8.92 -1.14
C CYS A 175 14.29 7.87 -1.42
N ASP A 176 13.54 7.57 -0.36
CA ASP A 176 12.62 6.45 -0.27
C ASP A 176 11.19 6.97 0.02
N SER A 177 10.18 6.43 -0.67
CA SER A 177 8.79 6.82 -0.46
C SER A 177 8.30 6.61 0.96
N GLU A 178 8.86 5.66 1.71
CA GLU A 178 8.50 5.43 3.12
C GLU A 178 8.88 6.63 3.99
N GLU A 179 9.85 7.46 3.58
CA GLU A 179 10.19 8.69 4.31
C GLU A 179 9.05 9.72 4.30
N VAL A 180 8.21 9.70 3.27
CA VAL A 180 6.98 10.52 3.22
C VAL A 180 6.05 10.15 4.37
N PHE A 181 6.03 8.87 4.74
CA PHE A 181 5.13 8.31 5.75
C PHE A 181 5.75 8.21 7.16
N LYS A 182 7.01 8.61 7.38
CA LYS A 182 7.68 8.48 8.70
C LYS A 182 7.11 9.35 9.80
N ASN A 183 6.32 10.38 9.46
CA ASN A 183 5.77 11.31 10.44
C ASN A 183 4.25 11.36 10.31
N GLU A 184 3.57 10.67 11.22
CA GLU A 184 2.10 10.55 11.23
C GLU A 184 1.42 11.91 11.32
N ASN A 185 1.95 12.84 12.13
CA ASN A 185 1.42 14.20 12.21
C ASN A 185 1.49 14.95 10.87
N LYS A 186 2.49 14.68 10.01
CA LYS A 186 2.53 15.25 8.66
C LYS A 186 1.46 14.64 7.76
N ILE A 187 1.21 13.34 7.89
CA ILE A 187 0.18 12.65 7.13
C ILE A 187 -1.21 13.19 7.49
N LEU A 188 -1.50 13.33 8.79
CA LEU A 188 -2.74 13.91 9.28
C LEU A 188 -2.93 15.36 8.80
N LYS A 189 -1.86 16.16 8.81
CA LYS A 189 -1.89 17.51 8.21
C LYS A 189 -2.22 17.53 6.72
N LEU A 190 -1.80 16.51 5.95
CA LEU A 190 -2.16 16.40 4.53
C LEU A 190 -3.67 16.13 4.35
N LEU A 191 -4.29 15.43 5.31
CA LEU A 191 -5.73 15.14 5.29
C LEU A 191 -6.57 16.35 5.72
N ASP A 192 -6.17 17.04 6.80
CA ASP A 192 -6.86 18.22 7.34
C ASP A 192 -6.74 19.48 6.46
N GLY A 193 -6.04 19.39 5.32
CA GLY A 193 -5.89 20.51 4.38
C GLY A 193 -4.85 21.52 4.84
N GLY A 194 -3.69 21.03 5.30
CA GLY A 194 -2.56 21.81 5.81
C GLY A 194 -2.41 23.19 5.18
N ARG A 195 -2.51 24.22 6.03
CA ARG A 195 -1.98 25.56 5.77
C ARG A 195 -0.46 25.54 5.86
#